data_AF-A0AAU3VL89-F1
#
_entry.id   AF-A0AAU3VL89-F1
#
_cell.length_a   1.000
_cell.length_b   1.000
_cell.length_c   1.000
_cell.angle_alpha   90.00
_cell.angle_beta   90.00
_cell.angle_gamma   90.00
#
_symmetry.space_group_name_H-M   'P 1'
#
loop_
_entity.id
_entity.type
_entity.pdbx_description
1 polymer ?
#
loop_
_entity_poly.entity_id
_entity_poly.type
_entity_poly.pdbx_seq_one_letter_code
_entity_poly.pdbx_strand_id
1 'polypeptide(L)'
;MRIPWGTTTGSRRERAAAFFARTLPTLPYGRGVTVRHVVGSARGGAFEWISRTRLPLGATVLELGRDRLITRMTSVWDSALWSDAAVKSAQAATILG
;
A
#
# COMPACT_ATOMS: atom_id res chain seq x y z
N MET A 1 -5.56 -25.60 -3.05
CA MET A 1 -4.15 -25.14 -3.16
C MET A 1 -3.81 -24.36 -1.91
N ARG A 2 -2.95 -24.90 -1.04
CA ARG A 2 -2.60 -24.34 0.27
C ARG A 2 -1.20 -23.75 0.13
N ILE A 3 -1.06 -22.43 0.23
CA ILE A 3 0.26 -21.79 0.17
C ILE A 3 1.03 -22.17 1.45
N PRO A 4 2.19 -22.85 1.35
CA PRO A 4 2.93 -23.25 2.53
C PRO A 4 3.74 -22.06 3.01
N TRP A 5 3.24 -21.35 4.02
CA TRP A 5 4.12 -20.49 4.80
C TRP A 5 4.97 -21.41 5.67
N GLY A 6 6.20 -21.67 5.21
CA GLY A 6 7.24 -22.26 6.05
C GLY A 6 7.38 -21.50 7.35
N THR A 7 7.86 -22.18 8.39
CA THR A 7 8.11 -21.67 9.75
C THR A 7 8.91 -20.37 9.70
N THR A 8 8.23 -19.22 9.65
CA THR A 8 8.86 -17.91 9.51
C THR A 8 8.81 -17.22 10.86
N THR A 9 9.87 -17.41 11.64
CA THR A 9 10.09 -16.78 12.96
C THR A 9 9.98 -15.25 12.85
N GLY A 10 9.22 -14.63 13.75
CA GLY A 10 8.98 -13.18 13.81
C GLY A 10 7.53 -12.83 14.20
N SER A 11 7.32 -11.69 14.83
CA SER A 11 6.00 -11.13 15.10
C SER A 11 5.31 -10.67 13.80
N ARG A 12 3.98 -10.54 13.81
CA ARG A 12 3.22 -9.98 12.66
C ARG A 12 3.73 -8.57 12.29
N ARG A 13 4.14 -7.79 13.29
CA ARG A 13 4.70 -6.44 13.13
C ARG A 13 6.02 -6.47 12.37
N GLU A 14 6.95 -7.34 12.74
CA GLU A 14 8.26 -7.45 12.07
C GLU A 14 8.11 -7.87 10.62
N ARG A 15 7.20 -8.81 10.32
CA ARG A 15 6.91 -9.21 8.94
C ARG A 15 6.29 -8.08 8.11
N ALA A 16 5.35 -7.33 8.68
CA ALA A 16 4.77 -6.16 8.01
C ALA A 16 5.84 -5.11 7.73
N ALA A 17 6.71 -4.81 8.72
CA ALA A 17 7.81 -3.87 8.56
C ALA A 17 8.80 -4.32 7.47
N ALA A 18 9.21 -5.59 7.45
CA ALA A 18 10.09 -6.14 6.42
C ALA A 18 9.45 -6.12 5.02
N PHE A 19 8.15 -6.40 4.93
CA PHE A 19 7.40 -6.26 3.68
C PHE A 19 7.37 -4.81 3.19
N PHE A 20 7.05 -3.85 4.05
CA PHE A 20 7.03 -2.44 3.67
C PHE A 20 8.42 -1.92 3.33
N ALA A 21 9.45 -2.29 4.07
CA ALA A 21 10.83 -1.89 3.75
C ALA A 21 11.25 -2.37 2.35
N ARG A 22 10.86 -3.58 1.96
CA ARG A 22 11.13 -4.15 0.64
C ARG A 22 10.29 -3.51 -0.47
N THR A 23 9.02 -3.22 -0.20
CA THR A 23 8.06 -2.84 -1.25
C THR A 23 7.91 -1.34 -1.40
N LEU A 24 8.06 -0.51 -0.35
CA LEU A 24 7.90 0.95 -0.43
C LEU A 24 8.67 1.65 -1.57
N PRO A 25 9.90 1.22 -1.94
CA PRO A 25 10.60 1.81 -3.10
C PRO A 25 9.95 1.50 -4.46
N THR A 26 9.23 0.38 -4.56
CA THR A 26 8.59 -0.10 -5.79
C THR A 26 7.09 0.16 -5.80
N LEU A 27 6.52 0.45 -4.63
CA LEU A 27 5.11 0.73 -4.50
C LEU A 27 4.80 2.04 -5.21
N PRO A 28 3.71 2.04 -5.98
CA PRO A 28 3.44 3.12 -6.88
C PRO A 28 2.69 4.26 -6.13
N TYR A 29 2.43 4.02 -4.82
CA TYR A 29 1.99 4.93 -3.77
C TYR A 29 3.06 4.97 -2.66
N GLY A 30 3.42 6.17 -2.17
CA GLY A 30 4.44 6.33 -1.14
C GLY A 30 5.41 7.49 -1.39
N ARG A 31 6.70 7.21 -1.56
CA ARG A 31 7.73 8.24 -1.65
C ARG A 31 7.50 9.15 -2.87
N GLY A 32 7.42 10.46 -2.65
CA GLY A 32 7.23 11.47 -3.70
C GLY A 32 5.78 11.82 -4.02
N VAL A 33 4.80 11.27 -3.29
CA VAL A 33 3.41 11.69 -3.38
C VAL A 33 3.15 12.97 -2.57
N THR A 34 2.19 13.76 -3.02
CA THR A 34 1.64 14.91 -2.28
C THR A 34 0.25 14.55 -1.76
N VAL A 35 0.03 14.70 -0.45
CA VAL A 35 -1.29 14.49 0.16
C VAL A 35 -2.21 15.66 -0.22
N ARG A 36 -3.45 15.35 -0.63
CA ARG A 36 -4.45 16.34 -1.05
C ARG A 36 -5.54 16.57 -0.02
N HIS A 37 -6.11 15.49 0.49
CA HIS A 37 -7.25 15.52 1.39
C HIS A 37 -7.11 14.41 2.43
N VAL A 38 -7.48 14.71 3.68
CA VAL A 38 -7.40 13.78 4.80
C VAL A 38 -8.75 13.77 5.52
N VAL A 39 -9.28 12.58 5.76
CA VAL A 39 -10.47 12.35 6.58
C VAL A 39 -10.14 11.35 7.69
N GLY A 40 -10.75 11.49 8.86
CA GLY A 40 -10.38 10.67 10.01
C GLY A 40 -11.44 10.58 11.10
N SER A 41 -11.31 9.52 11.91
CA SER A 41 -12.14 9.21 13.06
C SER A 41 -11.37 8.42 14.12
N ALA A 42 -12.04 8.07 15.22
CA ALA A 42 -11.47 7.20 16.24
C ALA A 42 -11.20 5.75 15.77
N ARG A 43 -11.71 5.33 14.60
CA ARG A 43 -11.56 3.96 14.09
C ARG A 43 -10.63 3.87 12.87
N GLY A 44 -10.06 4.99 12.43
CA GLY A 44 -9.27 5.03 11.22
C GLY A 44 -9.47 6.31 10.44
N GLY A 45 -8.93 6.33 9.23
CA GLY A 45 -9.01 7.47 8.34
C GLY A 45 -8.57 7.11 6.94
N ALA A 46 -8.59 8.10 6.06
CA ALA A 46 -8.12 7.98 4.70
C ALA A 46 -7.44 9.26 4.27
N PHE A 47 -6.52 9.13 3.32
CA PHE A 47 -5.95 10.29 2.65
C PHE A 47 -5.84 10.05 1.15
N GLU A 48 -6.19 11.09 0.39
CA GLU A 48 -5.95 11.16 -1.04
C GLU A 48 -4.55 11.68 -1.30
N TRP A 49 -3.93 11.15 -2.34
CA TRP A 49 -2.58 11.53 -2.73
C TRP A 49 -2.47 11.62 -4.25
N ILE A 50 -1.62 12.53 -4.71
CA ILE A 50 -1.20 12.64 -6.11
C ILE A 50 0.30 12.40 -6.22
N SER A 51 0.75 11.88 -7.35
CA SER A 51 2.19 11.75 -7.63
C SER A 51 2.55 12.41 -8.94
N ARG A 52 3.79 12.87 -9.04
CA ARG A 52 4.41 13.26 -10.33
C ARG A 52 4.99 12.06 -11.07
N THR A 53 4.83 10.86 -10.53
CA THR A 53 5.29 9.61 -11.14
C THR A 53 4.20 9.01 -12.04
N ARG A 54 4.40 7.76 -12.47
CA ARG A 54 3.47 7.02 -13.35
C ARG A 54 2.08 6.80 -12.76
N LEU A 55 1.87 7.04 -11.46
CA LEU A 55 0.57 6.95 -10.80
C LEU A 55 0.08 8.32 -10.35
N PRO A 56 -0.75 8.98 -11.17
CA PRO A 56 -1.04 10.37 -10.90
C PRO A 56 -1.91 10.57 -9.66
N LEU A 57 -2.72 9.59 -9.26
CA LEU A 57 -3.74 9.74 -8.22
C LEU A 57 -4.09 8.42 -7.53
N GLY A 58 -4.37 8.49 -6.24
CA GLY A 58 -5.03 7.44 -5.49
C GLY A 58 -5.43 7.85 -4.08
N ALA A 59 -5.87 6.87 -3.31
CA ALA A 59 -6.24 7.04 -1.92
C ALA A 59 -5.77 5.86 -1.08
N THR A 60 -5.41 6.12 0.16
CA THR A 60 -5.04 5.11 1.15
C THR A 60 -5.95 5.22 2.36
N VAL A 61 -6.55 4.10 2.75
CA VAL A 61 -7.40 3.93 3.93
C VAL A 61 -6.61 3.15 4.98
N LEU A 62 -6.66 3.63 6.22
CA LEU A 62 -6.13 2.98 7.40
C LEU A 62 -7.25 2.69 8.38
N GLU A 63 -7.41 1.43 8.76
CA GLU A 63 -8.29 1.04 9.85
C GLU A 63 -7.48 0.76 11.10
N LEU A 64 -8.02 1.20 12.23
CA LEU A 64 -7.40 1.02 13.54
C LEU A 64 -8.19 0.03 14.39
N GLY A 65 -7.45 -0.80 15.12
CA GLY A 65 -7.99 -1.62 16.20
C GLY A 65 -8.36 -0.79 17.43
N ARG A 66 -8.90 -1.46 18.45
CA ARG A 66 -9.24 -0.84 19.75
C ARG A 66 -8.02 -0.27 20.48
N ASP A 67 -6.85 -0.84 20.24
CA ASP A 67 -5.54 -0.42 20.71
C ASP A 67 -4.91 0.71 19.88
N ARG A 68 -5.66 1.26 18.91
CA ARG A 68 -5.24 2.34 18.00
C ARG A 68 -4.10 1.95 17.06
N LEU A 69 -3.82 0.65 16.92
CA LEU A 69 -2.86 0.13 15.95
C LEU A 69 -3.53 -0.11 14.59
N ILE A 70 -2.77 0.04 13.49
CA ILE A 70 -3.27 -0.25 12.14
C ILE A 70 -3.54 -1.75 12.03
N THR A 71 -4.78 -2.11 11.73
CA THR A 71 -5.23 -3.49 11.51
C THR A 71 -5.43 -3.80 10.04
N ARG A 72 -5.75 -2.80 9.22
CA ARG A 72 -5.80 -2.89 7.76
C ARG A 72 -5.31 -1.61 7.12
N MET A 73 -4.58 -1.79 6.02
CA MET A 73 -4.28 -0.74 5.06
C MET A 73 -4.84 -1.16 3.71
N THR A 74 -5.55 -0.26 3.04
CA THR A 74 -6.06 -0.48 1.67
C THR A 74 -5.69 0.73 0.84
N SER A 75 -4.97 0.51 -0.25
CA SER A 75 -4.64 1.56 -1.20
C SER A 75 -5.30 1.25 -2.53
N VAL A 76 -5.96 2.26 -3.08
CA VAL A 76 -6.57 2.24 -4.41
C VAL A 76 -5.96 3.35 -5.23
N TRP A 77 -5.94 3.17 -6.55
CA TRP A 77 -5.40 4.13 -7.50
C TRP A 77 -6.26 4.12 -8.75
N ASP A 78 -6.27 5.23 -9.47
CA ASP A 78 -7.00 5.33 -10.73
C ASP A 78 -6.15 4.76 -11.87
N SER A 79 -6.42 3.51 -12.23
CA SER A 79 -5.71 2.83 -13.31
C SER A 79 -6.10 3.34 -14.71
N ALA A 80 -7.20 4.11 -14.85
CA ALA A 80 -7.55 4.71 -16.13
C ALA A 80 -6.52 5.77 -16.57
N LEU A 81 -5.74 6.30 -15.62
CA LEU A 81 -4.70 7.29 -15.86
C LEU A 81 -3.31 6.67 -16.09
N TRP A 82 -3.23 5.35 -16.15
CA TRP A 82 -1.96 4.65 -16.29
C TRP A 82 -1.61 4.45 -17.76
N SER A 83 -0.32 4.59 -18.09
CA SER A 83 0.19 4.10 -19.36
C SER A 83 0.25 2.57 -19.36
N ASP A 84 0.14 1.94 -20.53
CA ASP A 84 0.29 0.48 -20.69
C ASP A 84 1.59 -0.04 -20.07
N ALA A 85 2.67 0.73 -20.16
CA ALA A 85 3.96 0.40 -19.56
C ALA A 85 3.88 0.39 -18.01
N ALA A 86 3.13 1.31 -17.41
CA ALA A 86 2.90 1.36 -15.98
C ALA A 86 2.05 0.17 -15.49
N VAL A 87 0.99 -0.20 -16.24
CA VAL A 87 0.17 -1.38 -15.95
C VAL A 87 1.03 -2.65 -15.96
N LYS A 88 1.82 -2.86 -17.01
CA LYS A 88 2.73 -4.03 -17.11
C LYS A 88 3.76 -4.07 -15.98
N SER A 89 4.34 -2.92 -15.62
CA SER A 89 5.32 -2.85 -14.52
C SER A 89 4.69 -3.21 -13.17
N ALA A 90 3.48 -2.72 -12.88
CA ALA A 90 2.79 -3.03 -11.62
C ALA A 90 2.33 -4.48 -11.55
N GLN A 91 1.85 -5.06 -12.66
CA GLN A 91 1.53 -6.48 -12.75
C GLN A 91 2.74 -7.36 -12.40
N ALA A 92 3.91 -7.03 -12.97
CA ALA A 92 5.16 -7.73 -12.66
C ALA A 92 5.56 -7.60 -11.19
N ALA A 93 5.26 -6.47 -10.54
CA ALA A 93 5.52 -6.25 -9.11
C ALA A 93 4.50 -6.92 -8.17
N THR A 94 3.33 -7.35 -8.69
CA THR A 94 2.26 -7.98 -7.89
C THR A 94 2.35 -9.50 -7.88
N ILE A 95 3.08 -10.10 -8.83
CA ILE A 95 3.42 -11.51 -8.78
C ILE A 95 4.46 -11.67 -7.66
N LEU A 96 4.07 -12.40 -6.61
CA LEU A 96 4.91 -12.83 -5.50
C LEU A 96 6.27 -13.35 -6.02
N GLY A 97 7.30 -12.51 -5.88
CA GLY A 97 8.68 -12.97 -5.70
C GLY A 97 8.90 -13.36 -4.25
#